data_AF-A0A952HD40-F1
#
_entry.id   AF-A0A952HD40-F1
#
_cell.length_a   1.000
_cell.length_b   1.000
_cell.length_c   1.000
_cell.angle_alpha   90.00
_cell.angle_beta   90.00
_cell.angle_gamma   90.00
#
_symmetry.space_group_name_H-M   'P 1'
#
loop_
_entity.id
_entity.type
_entity.pdbx_description
1 polymer ?
#
loop_
_entity_poly.entity_id
_entity_poly.type
_entity_poly.pdbx_seq_one_letter_code
_entity_poly.pdbx_strand_id
1 'polypeptide(L)'
;VGAVKVTSRVFDPEQYRVDGEAFAERALLELERIWESNLAEIEVTAGTDAATRLGKRYGDAIPVGAEGEPVRLTVNFSDSNILADQLASFGPEVLVLAPPELREQVLRRLQATVEAHDG
;
A
#
# COMPACT_ATOMS: atom_id res chain seq x y z
N VAL A 1 5.75 -32.13 35.47
CA VAL A 1 5.91 -30.93 34.61
C VAL A 1 7.18 -30.21 35.07
N GLY A 2 8.15 -29.99 34.18
CA GLY A 2 9.46 -29.40 34.51
C GLY A 2 9.42 -27.87 34.56
N ALA A 3 10.34 -27.27 35.32
CA ALA A 3 10.41 -25.82 35.48
C ALA A 3 10.78 -25.11 34.16
N VAL A 4 10.03 -24.07 33.80
CA VAL A 4 10.32 -23.20 32.66
C VAL A 4 11.58 -22.39 32.97
N LYS A 5 12.61 -22.54 32.14
CA LYS A 5 13.83 -21.74 32.22
C LYS A 5 13.69 -20.50 31.33
N VAL A 6 13.68 -19.33 31.95
CA VAL A 6 13.65 -18.05 31.21
C VAL A 6 15.01 -17.85 30.52
N THR A 7 14.97 -17.61 29.21
CA THR A 7 16.15 -17.42 28.35
C THR A 7 16.26 -15.98 27.81
N SER A 8 15.60 -15.02 28.46
CA SER A 8 15.59 -13.63 27.98
C SER A 8 17.02 -13.08 27.91
N ARG A 9 17.38 -12.60 26.72
CA ARG A 9 18.58 -11.80 26.47
C ARG A 9 18.10 -10.40 26.12
N VAL A 10 18.75 -9.39 26.68
CA VAL A 10 18.50 -8.00 26.30
C VAL A 10 19.11 -7.76 24.93
N PHE A 11 18.36 -7.11 24.04
CA PHE A 11 18.88 -6.68 22.74
C PHE A 11 19.85 -5.51 22.94
N ASP A 12 21.09 -5.68 22.49
CA ASP A 12 22.11 -4.64 22.48
C ASP A 12 22.38 -4.27 21.01
N PRO A 13 21.95 -3.07 20.55
CA PRO A 13 22.10 -2.65 19.16
C PRO A 13 23.56 -2.62 18.70
N GLU A 14 24.51 -2.32 19.59
CA GLU A 14 25.94 -2.21 19.27
C GLU A 14 26.57 -3.57 18.93
N GLN A 15 25.95 -4.68 19.35
CA GLN A 15 26.41 -6.03 18.99
C GLN A 15 26.08 -6.40 17.53
N TYR A 16 25.21 -5.63 16.88
CA TYR A 16 24.77 -5.85 15.52
C TYR A 16 25.29 -4.72 14.63
N ARG A 17 26.57 -4.80 14.27
CA ARG A 17 27.19 -3.92 13.28
C ARG A 17 27.53 -4.73 12.03
N VAL A 18 27.29 -4.14 10.86
CA VAL A 18 27.65 -4.72 9.55
C VAL A 18 28.65 -3.78 8.91
N ASP A 19 29.83 -4.29 8.56
CA ASP A 19 30.94 -3.49 8.00
C ASP A 19 31.35 -2.28 8.86
N GLY A 20 31.12 -2.37 10.17
CA GLY A 20 31.42 -1.30 11.12
C GLY A 20 30.32 -0.24 11.26
N GLU A 21 29.19 -0.36 10.56
CA GLU A 21 28.04 0.55 10.65
C GLU A 21 26.93 0.00 11.56
N ALA A 22 26.12 0.90 12.14
CA ALA A 22 24.97 0.51 12.96
C ALA A 22 23.88 -0.14 12.08
N PHE A 23 23.64 -1.44 12.27
CA PHE A 23 22.67 -2.19 11.47
C PHE A 23 21.25 -1.60 11.55
N ALA A 24 20.83 -1.16 12.74
CA ALA A 24 19.50 -0.62 12.96
C ALA A 24 19.23 0.64 12.12
N GLU A 25 20.19 1.57 12.06
CA GLU A 25 20.06 2.80 11.27
C GLU A 25 19.99 2.49 9.78
N ARG A 26 20.86 1.59 9.30
CA ARG A 26 20.85 1.15 7.90
C ARG A 26 19.53 0.47 7.53
N ALA A 27 19.01 -0.39 8.40
CA ALA A 27 17.74 -1.09 8.19
C ALA A 27 16.55 -0.11 8.13
N LEU A 28 16.52 0.89 9.02
CA LEU A 28 15.48 1.93 8.99
C LEU A 28 15.53 2.75 7.69
N LEU A 29 16.72 3.15 7.24
CA LEU A 29 16.89 3.87 5.97
C LEU A 29 16.44 3.05 4.76
N GLU A 30 16.69 1.75 4.77
CA GLU A 30 16.25 0.86 3.70
C GLU A 30 14.72 0.69 3.70
N LEU A 31 14.12 0.56 4.87
CA LEU A 31 12.66 0.51 5.03
C LEU A 31 12.00 1.81 4.55
N GLU A 32 12.56 2.97 4.87
CA GLU A 32 12.07 4.26 4.39
C GLU A 32 12.12 4.33 2.87
N ARG A 33 13.23 3.93 2.25
CA ARG A 33 13.35 3.89 0.78
C ARG A 33 12.31 2.97 0.14
N ILE A 34 12.07 1.79 0.73
CA ILE A 34 11.04 0.86 0.25
C ILE A 34 9.66 1.51 0.38
N TRP A 35 9.38 2.14 1.51
CA TRP A 35 8.12 2.83 1.78
C TRP A 35 7.84 3.94 0.75
N GLU A 36 8.84 4.79 0.47
CA GLU A 36 8.77 5.85 -0.54
C GLU A 36 8.56 5.29 -1.96
N SER A 37 9.16 4.14 -2.28
CA SER A 37 9.02 3.52 -3.60
C SER A 37 7.67 2.86 -3.86
N ASN A 38 6.95 2.47 -2.79
CA ASN A 38 5.66 1.81 -2.89
C ASN A 38 4.50 2.77 -2.61
N LEU A 39 4.46 3.84 -3.40
CA LEU A 39 3.45 4.87 -3.35
C LEU A 39 2.60 4.83 -4.62
N ALA A 40 1.28 4.86 -4.47
CA ALA A 40 0.35 4.97 -5.59
C ALA A 40 -0.50 6.24 -5.46
N GLU A 41 -0.77 6.86 -6.60
CA GLU A 41 -1.68 7.99 -6.71
C GLU A 41 -2.96 7.53 -7.39
N ILE A 42 -4.08 7.73 -6.72
CA ILE A 42 -5.40 7.34 -7.20
C ILE A 42 -6.37 8.51 -7.10
N GLU A 43 -7.36 8.50 -7.97
CA GLU A 43 -8.51 9.39 -7.91
C GLU A 43 -9.75 8.55 -7.63
N VAL A 44 -10.55 8.97 -6.65
CA VAL A 44 -11.72 8.23 -6.18
C VAL A 44 -12.96 9.12 -6.30
N THR A 45 -14.00 8.61 -6.94
CA THR A 45 -15.26 9.35 -7.11
C THR A 45 -15.91 9.61 -5.75
N ALA A 46 -16.17 10.88 -5.42
CA ALA A 46 -16.79 11.23 -4.15
C ALA A 46 -18.19 10.61 -3.97
N GLY A 47 -18.55 10.28 -2.74
CA GLY A 47 -19.86 9.72 -2.40
C GLY A 47 -20.05 8.24 -2.75
N THR A 48 -19.00 7.54 -3.18
CA THR A 48 -19.04 6.11 -3.53
C THR A 48 -18.62 5.20 -2.36
N ASP A 49 -18.80 3.87 -2.50
CA ASP A 49 -18.30 2.89 -1.53
C ASP A 49 -16.77 2.93 -1.49
N ALA A 50 -16.12 3.04 -2.64
CA ALA A 50 -14.68 3.20 -2.75
C ALA A 50 -14.19 4.40 -1.93
N ALA A 51 -14.82 5.57 -2.04
CA ALA A 51 -14.44 6.76 -1.27
C ALA A 51 -14.49 6.52 0.24
N THR A 52 -15.55 5.86 0.71
CA THR A 52 -15.71 5.56 2.14
C THR A 52 -14.66 4.57 2.64
N ARG A 53 -14.40 3.49 1.89
CA ARG A 53 -13.49 2.42 2.31
C ARG A 53 -12.03 2.82 2.19
N LEU A 54 -11.65 3.46 1.08
CA LEU A 54 -10.29 3.95 0.85
C LEU A 54 -9.97 5.12 1.77
N GLY A 55 -10.91 6.04 1.98
CA GLY A 55 -10.74 7.15 2.93
C GLY A 55 -10.52 6.68 4.37
N LYS A 56 -11.25 5.64 4.83
CA LYS A 56 -11.01 5.06 6.17
C LYS A 56 -9.69 4.32 6.28
N ARG A 57 -9.26 3.65 5.21
CA ARG A 57 -8.04 2.82 5.21
C ARG A 57 -6.77 3.65 5.10
N TYR A 58 -6.80 4.70 4.29
CA TYR A 58 -5.64 5.50 3.93
C TYR A 58 -5.78 6.95 4.43
N GLY A 59 -6.58 7.18 5.47
CA GLY A 59 -7.11 8.48 5.92
C GLY A 59 -6.11 9.57 6.32
N ASP A 60 -4.80 9.34 6.19
CA ASP A 60 -3.78 10.40 6.19
C ASP A 60 -3.59 11.04 4.81
N ALA A 61 -4.18 10.45 3.77
CA ALA A 61 -4.21 11.02 2.43
C ALA A 61 -4.99 12.33 2.44
N ILE A 62 -4.32 13.41 2.06
CA ILE A 62 -4.89 14.76 2.00
C ILE A 62 -5.90 14.80 0.84
N PRO A 63 -7.21 14.99 1.09
CA PRO A 63 -8.18 15.15 0.02
C PRO A 63 -7.85 16.43 -0.76
N VAL A 64 -7.53 16.29 -2.05
CA VAL A 64 -7.31 17.42 -2.95
C VAL A 64 -8.52 17.53 -3.89
N GLY A 65 -9.51 18.33 -3.52
CA GLY A 65 -10.73 18.60 -4.33
C GLY A 65 -11.80 19.39 -3.57
N ALA A 66 -12.72 20.05 -4.29
CA ALA A 66 -13.89 20.67 -3.68
C ALA A 66 -14.96 19.62 -3.30
N GLU A 67 -15.92 19.99 -2.43
CA GLU A 67 -17.04 19.11 -2.09
C GLU A 67 -17.79 18.64 -3.36
N GLY A 68 -17.83 17.33 -3.59
CA GLY A 68 -18.45 16.71 -4.76
C GLY A 68 -17.51 16.43 -5.93
N GLU A 69 -16.24 16.84 -5.87
CA GLU A 69 -15.22 16.47 -6.86
C GLU A 69 -14.54 15.14 -6.52
N PRO A 70 -13.95 14.44 -7.51
CA PRO A 70 -13.13 13.27 -7.26
C PRO A 70 -11.98 13.60 -6.30
N VAL A 71 -11.77 12.71 -5.33
CA VAL A 71 -10.77 12.87 -4.29
C VAL A 71 -9.48 12.18 -4.72
N ARG A 72 -8.38 12.94 -4.79
CA ARG A 72 -7.05 12.35 -4.94
C ARG A 72 -6.55 11.80 -3.61
N LEU A 73 -6.04 10.57 -3.65
CA LEU A 73 -5.42 9.89 -2.52
C LEU A 73 -4.03 9.39 -2.92
N THR A 74 -3.09 9.56 -2.01
CA THR A 74 -1.78 8.94 -2.07
C THR A 74 -1.78 7.76 -1.11
N VAL A 75 -1.54 6.55 -1.63
CA VAL A 75 -1.65 5.30 -0.86
C VAL A 75 -0.35 4.53 -0.90
N ASN A 76 0.18 4.18 0.27
CA ASN A 76 1.28 3.23 0.36
C ASN A 76 0.77 1.80 0.22
N PHE A 77 1.57 0.94 -0.39
CA PHE A 77 1.27 -0.49 -0.50
C PHE A 77 2.51 -1.35 -0.20
N SER A 78 2.30 -2.57 0.27
CA SER A 78 3.39 -3.55 0.42
C SER A 78 3.46 -4.51 -0.76
N ASP A 79 2.34 -4.71 -1.45
CA ASP A 79 2.22 -5.62 -2.59
C ASP A 79 1.30 -4.99 -3.64
N SER A 80 1.86 -4.79 -4.84
CA SER A 80 1.14 -4.18 -5.96
C SER A 80 -0.01 -5.06 -6.47
N ASN A 81 0.09 -6.39 -6.38
CA ASN A 81 -0.96 -7.28 -6.85
C ASN A 81 -2.18 -7.25 -5.92
N ILE A 82 -1.95 -7.18 -4.61
CA ILE A 82 -3.03 -7.03 -3.62
C ILE A 82 -3.73 -5.68 -3.81
N LEU A 83 -2.97 -4.62 -4.00
CA LEU A 83 -3.55 -3.31 -4.27
C LEU A 83 -4.34 -3.34 -5.59
N ALA A 84 -3.77 -3.87 -6.67
CA ALA A 84 -4.45 -3.95 -7.96
C ALA A 84 -5.77 -4.74 -7.91
N ASP A 85 -5.81 -5.83 -7.15
CA ASP A 85 -7.02 -6.63 -6.95
C ASP A 85 -8.11 -5.83 -6.21
N GLN A 86 -7.73 -5.15 -5.13
CA GLN A 86 -8.63 -4.26 -4.41
C GLN A 86 -9.15 -3.14 -5.33
N LEU A 87 -8.28 -2.46 -6.07
CA LEU A 87 -8.69 -1.34 -6.92
C LEU A 87 -9.61 -1.80 -8.05
N ALA A 88 -9.33 -2.94 -8.68
CA ALA A 88 -10.19 -3.52 -9.71
C ALA A 88 -11.60 -3.88 -9.17
N SER A 89 -11.71 -4.27 -7.90
CA SER A 89 -13.00 -4.59 -7.28
C SER A 89 -13.96 -3.39 -7.17
N PHE A 90 -13.44 -2.17 -7.21
CA PHE A 90 -14.23 -0.93 -7.21
C PHE A 90 -14.68 -0.50 -8.61
N GLY A 91 -14.17 -1.15 -9.66
CA GLY A 91 -14.53 -0.87 -11.05
C GLY A 91 -14.37 0.61 -11.42
N PRO A 92 -15.43 1.31 -11.86
CA PRO A 92 -15.35 2.68 -12.34
C PRO A 92 -15.20 3.73 -11.23
N GLU A 93 -15.33 3.36 -9.95
CA GLU A 93 -15.28 4.31 -8.84
C GLU A 93 -13.86 4.84 -8.57
N VAL A 94 -12.82 4.15 -9.06
CA VAL A 94 -11.41 4.45 -8.82
C VAL A 94 -10.61 4.50 -10.12
N LEU A 95 -9.76 5.51 -10.24
CA LEU A 95 -8.80 5.68 -11.32
C LEU A 95 -7.37 5.65 -10.76
N VAL A 96 -6.50 4.82 -11.34
CA VAL A 96 -5.07 4.80 -11.01
C VAL A 96 -4.32 5.81 -11.88
N LEU A 97 -3.69 6.79 -11.23
CA LEU A 97 -2.87 7.82 -11.89
C LEU A 97 -1.41 7.35 -11.99
N ALA A 98 -0.86 6.82 -10.89
CA ALA A 98 0.50 6.31 -10.79
C ALA A 98 0.59 5.18 -9.74
N PRO A 99 1.59 4.28 -9.81
CA PRO A 99 2.56 4.14 -10.90
C PRO A 99 1.94 3.45 -12.14
N PRO A 100 2.53 3.62 -13.34
CA PRO A 100 1.97 3.05 -14.57
C PRO A 100 1.87 1.53 -14.53
N GLU A 101 2.78 0.84 -13.85
CA GLU A 101 2.78 -0.61 -13.68
C GLU A 101 1.56 -1.08 -12.87
N LEU A 102 1.14 -0.31 -11.86
CA LEU A 102 -0.08 -0.60 -11.09
C LEU A 102 -1.33 -0.40 -11.97
N ARG A 103 -1.36 0.67 -12.76
CA ARG A 103 -2.46 0.94 -13.69
C ARG A 103 -2.64 -0.19 -14.70
N GLU A 104 -1.56 -0.70 -15.26
CA GLU A 104 -1.61 -1.87 -16.16
C GLU A 104 -2.12 -3.14 -15.46
N GLN A 105 -1.71 -3.36 -14.20
CA GLN A 105 -2.18 -4.49 -13.40
C GLN A 105 -3.69 -4.45 -13.13
N VAL A 106 -4.24 -3.26 -12.86
CA VAL A 106 -5.68 -3.05 -12.69
C VAL A 106 -6.41 -3.26 -14.03
N LEU A 107 -5.90 -2.67 -15.11
CA LEU A 107 -6.48 -2.81 -16.45
C LEU A 107 -6.59 -4.27 -16.87
N ARG A 108 -5.53 -5.06 -16.69
CA ARG A 108 -5.55 -6.51 -17.01
C ARG A 108 -6.63 -7.28 -16.25
N ARG A 109 -6.87 -6.94 -14.97
CA ARG A 109 -7.89 -7.59 -14.13
C ARG A 109 -9.31 -7.22 -14.59
N LEU A 110 -9.53 -5.95 -14.92
CA LEU A 110 -10.80 -5.50 -15.47
C LEU A 110 -11.09 -6.15 -16.82
N GLN A 111 -10.10 -6.24 -17.71
CA GLN A 111 -10.20 -6.96 -18.99
C GLN A 111 -10.56 -8.44 -18.79
N ALA A 112 -9.84 -9.14 -17.91
CA ALA A 112 -10.13 -10.54 -17.61
C ALA A 112 -11.55 -10.73 -17.03
N THR A 113 -12.04 -9.76 -16.25
CA THR A 113 -13.41 -9.78 -15.75
C THR A 113 -14.42 -9.65 -16.89
N VAL A 114 -14.21 -8.72 -17.83
CA VAL A 114 -15.06 -8.59 -19.02
C VAL A 114 -15.06 -9.88 -19.85
N GLU A 115 -13.88 -10.42 -20.16
CA GLU A 115 -13.74 -11.68 -20.92
C GLU A 115 -14.48 -12.85 -20.26
N ALA A 116 -14.46 -12.93 -18.92
CA ALA A 116 -15.14 -13.99 -18.18
C ALA A 116 -16.68 -13.86 -18.17
N HIS A 117 -17.23 -12.68 -18.47
CA HIS A 117 -18.69 -12.48 -18.57
C HIS A 117 -19.20 -12.58 -20.02
N ASP A 118 -18.32 -12.34 -21.00
CA ASP A 118 -18.66 -12.40 -22.43
C ASP A 118 -18.50 -13.80 -23.05
N GLY A 119 -17.93 -14.77 -22.31
CA GLY A 119 -17.76 -16.18 -22.70
C GLY A 119 -18.79 -17.12 -22.10
#